data_AF-A0A975B5B0-F1
#
_entry.id   AF-A0A975B5B0-F1
#
_cell.length_a   1.000
_cell.length_b   1.000
_cell.length_c   1.000
_cell.angle_alpha   90.00
_cell.angle_beta   90.00
_cell.angle_gamma   90.00
#
_symmetry.space_group_name_H-M   'P 1'
#
loop_
_entity.id
_entity.type
_entity.pdbx_description
1 polymer ?
#
loop_
_entity_poly.entity_id
_entity_poly.type
_entity_poly.pdbx_seq_one_letter_code
_entity_poly.pdbx_strand_id
1 'polypeptide(L)'
;MNSQKDNRIYWCDKCHVPVIGIRCLACNNETRDISAGNFKPVFLSEIEYINKKFGEIIPFHLKEMELWVNTATNVYFAGGKPVFKLHGFHKNIQDVTCKIIADTIEKIPERTANEIIKTIELANNQYLNRLEYETECFIRNISEKYKNRIKLVSFSGGKDSTVISHLVMNAFGLSNVIHIFSDTSLEFPDTYEYIKFFRNEHPLTPFVTCNSPLDFFETAKNIGVPSRILRWCCTTHKTNPLSKVVNAISPQRGVLTFDGVRKNESARRSKYEKITIKHKIGREILVSPLLEWSDIEIWIYILSRQLSFNNSYNKGFRRVGCLYCPFNSNWSEVMIQHHYPEKHHNWSSFLYDYAQQTNHPNPDHFVKAGWRTRAGGRGLDNYKTVLESYPCQLSEDAFSYQIISGESQNVKIFLRPFGKQIYIYQNKHSEAFFIHDYSTNKILASVEVDYADNSVRIAYLAESNKWLLRKRIEKQLKKLQSCIGCGACSAKCPTEANRLGDLFEIDGNLCVGCLKCVSHVCPVFDSLKLRMGNIIDGKI
;
A
#
# COMPACT_ATOMS: atom_id res chain seq x y z
N MET A 1 -31.81 -9.65 7.15
CA MET A 1 -31.99 -9.63 5.69
C MET A 1 -30.69 -9.18 5.04
N ASN A 2 -29.86 -10.11 4.59
CA ASN A 2 -28.69 -9.81 3.76
C ASN A 2 -29.15 -9.65 2.31
N SER A 3 -29.69 -8.47 1.96
CA SER A 3 -29.80 -8.10 0.57
C SER A 3 -28.40 -7.79 0.07
N GLN A 4 -27.91 -8.54 -0.93
CA GLN A 4 -26.79 -8.08 -1.74
C GLN A 4 -27.11 -6.65 -2.20
N LYS A 5 -26.36 -5.68 -1.69
CA LYS A 5 -26.48 -4.28 -2.11
C LYS A 5 -26.10 -4.25 -3.59
N ASP A 6 -27.09 -4.07 -4.45
CA ASP A 6 -26.88 -4.01 -5.89
C ASP A 6 -26.09 -2.74 -6.17
N ASN A 7 -24.88 -2.86 -6.73
CA ASN A 7 -23.93 -1.77 -6.97
C ASN A 7 -24.35 -0.91 -8.18
N ARG A 8 -25.65 -0.70 -8.34
CA ARG A 8 -26.26 0.04 -9.43
C ARG A 8 -26.14 1.53 -9.16
N ILE A 9 -26.12 2.27 -10.25
CA ILE A 9 -26.09 3.72 -10.24
C ILE A 9 -27.30 4.19 -11.03
N TYR A 10 -28.01 5.15 -10.46
CA TYR A 10 -29.20 5.70 -11.07
C TYR A 10 -28.98 7.14 -11.51
N TRP A 11 -29.77 7.57 -12.46
CA TRP A 11 -29.75 8.93 -12.99
C TRP A 11 -31.17 9.50 -13.02
N CYS A 12 -31.32 10.74 -12.56
CA CYS A 12 -32.58 11.46 -12.68
C CYS A 12 -32.60 12.24 -14.00
N ASP A 13 -33.42 11.82 -14.95
CA ASP A 13 -33.52 12.49 -16.26
C ASP A 13 -34.17 13.90 -16.15
N LYS A 14 -34.99 14.16 -15.11
CA LYS A 14 -35.59 15.49 -14.87
C LYS A 14 -34.62 16.48 -14.22
N CYS A 15 -33.85 16.03 -13.22
CA CYS A 15 -32.90 16.89 -12.51
C CYS A 15 -31.50 16.87 -13.13
N HIS A 16 -31.24 15.97 -14.09
CA HIS A 16 -29.94 15.72 -14.71
C HIS A 16 -28.80 15.58 -13.69
N VAL A 17 -28.99 14.70 -12.71
CA VAL A 17 -28.00 14.40 -11.65
C VAL A 17 -27.98 12.91 -11.32
N PRO A 18 -26.85 12.36 -10.84
CA PRO A 18 -26.80 10.99 -10.33
C PRO A 18 -27.56 10.85 -9.01
N VAL A 19 -28.18 9.69 -8.81
CA VAL A 19 -28.96 9.36 -7.61
C VAL A 19 -28.55 7.97 -7.10
N ILE A 20 -28.43 7.84 -5.78
CA ILE A 20 -28.05 6.59 -5.10
C ILE A 20 -29.20 5.56 -5.15
N GLY A 21 -30.44 6.01 -5.03
CA GLY A 21 -31.63 5.16 -5.04
C GLY A 21 -32.50 5.31 -6.28
N ILE A 22 -33.55 4.47 -6.36
CA ILE A 22 -34.49 4.36 -7.48
C ILE A 22 -35.41 5.58 -7.69
N ARG A 23 -35.39 6.55 -6.76
CA ARG A 23 -36.24 7.74 -6.78
C ARG A 23 -35.44 8.98 -6.43
N CYS A 24 -35.59 10.03 -7.22
CA CYS A 24 -34.95 11.33 -6.99
C CYS A 24 -35.72 12.10 -5.91
N LEU A 25 -35.06 12.45 -4.81
CA LEU A 25 -35.71 13.13 -3.68
C LEU A 25 -35.90 14.64 -3.90
N ALA A 26 -35.33 15.20 -4.97
CA ALA A 26 -35.52 16.60 -5.34
C ALA A 26 -36.81 16.83 -6.15
N CYS A 27 -37.15 15.90 -7.06
CA CYS A 27 -38.31 16.06 -7.95
C CYS A 27 -39.35 14.94 -7.84
N ASN A 28 -39.11 13.93 -7.00
CA ASN A 28 -39.94 12.74 -6.79
C ASN A 28 -40.17 11.82 -8.00
N ASN A 29 -39.46 12.03 -9.11
CA ASN A 29 -39.51 11.13 -10.27
C ASN A 29 -38.70 9.85 -10.02
N GLU A 30 -39.10 8.78 -10.73
CA GLU A 30 -38.28 7.58 -10.86
C GLU A 30 -36.97 7.89 -11.58
N THR A 31 -35.94 7.12 -11.23
CA THR A 31 -34.60 7.27 -11.80
C THR A 31 -34.29 6.11 -12.73
N ARG A 32 -33.55 6.39 -13.80
CA ARG A 32 -33.10 5.38 -14.74
C ARG A 32 -31.82 4.71 -14.24
N ASP A 33 -31.80 3.37 -14.23
CA ASP A 33 -30.58 2.60 -13.99
C ASP A 33 -29.62 2.82 -15.17
N ILE A 34 -28.43 3.35 -14.90
CA ILE A 34 -27.40 3.57 -15.93
C ILE A 34 -26.38 2.45 -15.99
N SER A 35 -26.52 1.43 -15.12
CA SER A 35 -25.69 0.23 -15.03
C SER A 35 -24.18 0.50 -15.06
N ALA A 36 -23.79 1.70 -14.62
CA ALA A 36 -22.41 2.10 -14.53
C ALA A 36 -21.84 1.55 -13.22
N GLY A 37 -20.74 0.81 -13.27
CA GLY A 37 -19.92 0.53 -12.09
C GLY A 37 -18.84 1.61 -11.91
N ASN A 38 -18.57 2.04 -10.67
CA ASN A 38 -17.48 2.98 -10.31
C ASN A 38 -17.52 4.33 -11.07
N PHE A 39 -18.36 5.24 -10.62
CA PHE A 39 -18.66 6.51 -11.28
C PHE A 39 -18.09 7.70 -10.50
N LYS A 40 -17.38 8.57 -11.22
CA LYS A 40 -16.69 9.75 -10.68
C LYS A 40 -17.11 11.01 -11.47
N PRO A 41 -17.30 12.17 -10.83
CA PRO A 41 -17.45 13.44 -11.54
C PRO A 41 -16.16 13.83 -12.27
N VAL A 42 -16.28 14.33 -13.48
CA VAL A 42 -15.14 14.85 -14.23
C VAL A 42 -14.98 16.33 -13.89
N PHE A 43 -13.78 16.69 -13.48
CA PHE A 43 -13.43 18.04 -13.03
C PHE A 43 -12.72 18.83 -14.13
N LEU A 44 -12.58 20.13 -13.91
CA LEU A 44 -12.08 21.08 -14.89
C LEU A 44 -10.73 20.68 -15.51
N SER A 45 -9.73 20.31 -14.71
CA SER A 45 -8.39 20.00 -15.26
C SER A 45 -8.40 18.75 -16.16
N GLU A 46 -9.23 17.76 -15.84
CA GLU A 46 -9.44 16.59 -16.71
C GLU A 46 -10.16 16.99 -18.01
N ILE A 47 -11.14 17.89 -17.94
CA ILE A 47 -11.86 18.43 -19.10
C ILE A 47 -10.90 19.21 -20.02
N GLU A 48 -10.04 20.07 -19.45
CA GLU A 48 -9.05 20.84 -20.20
C GLU A 48 -8.09 19.92 -20.98
N TYR A 49 -7.63 18.83 -20.35
CA TYR A 49 -6.82 17.82 -21.02
C TYR A 49 -7.56 17.19 -22.21
N ILE A 50 -8.83 16.79 -22.00
CA ILE A 50 -9.65 16.17 -23.05
C ILE A 50 -9.91 17.16 -24.19
N ASN A 51 -10.30 18.40 -23.90
CA ASN A 51 -10.55 19.43 -24.90
C ASN A 51 -9.29 19.75 -25.70
N LYS A 52 -8.14 19.89 -25.02
CA LYS A 52 -6.86 20.15 -25.69
C LYS A 52 -6.48 19.05 -26.67
N LYS A 53 -6.77 17.79 -26.33
CA LYS A 53 -6.34 16.64 -27.15
C LYS A 53 -7.38 16.18 -28.18
N PHE A 54 -8.67 16.32 -27.88
CA PHE A 54 -9.76 15.73 -28.65
C PHE A 54 -10.88 16.72 -28.97
N GLY A 55 -10.71 18.02 -28.69
CA GLY A 55 -11.75 19.04 -28.91
C GLY A 55 -12.22 19.16 -30.36
N GLU A 56 -11.37 18.85 -31.34
CA GLU A 56 -11.76 18.81 -32.76
C GLU A 56 -12.68 17.64 -33.11
N ILE A 57 -12.63 16.56 -32.33
CA ILE A 57 -13.39 15.33 -32.57
C ILE A 57 -14.68 15.31 -31.75
N ILE A 58 -14.70 15.97 -30.59
CA ILE A 58 -15.85 16.00 -29.68
C ILE A 58 -16.83 17.10 -30.15
N PRO A 59 -18.03 16.76 -30.62
CA PRO A 59 -18.93 17.70 -31.29
C PRO A 59 -19.72 18.62 -30.34
N PHE A 60 -19.38 18.65 -29.05
CA PHE A 60 -20.11 19.39 -28.01
C PHE A 60 -19.18 19.88 -26.91
N HIS A 61 -19.64 20.88 -26.16
CA HIS A 61 -18.88 21.44 -25.03
C HIS A 61 -19.00 20.56 -23.78
N LEU A 62 -17.85 20.26 -23.18
CA LEU A 62 -17.77 19.54 -21.91
C LEU A 62 -17.84 20.54 -20.75
N LYS A 63 -18.76 20.31 -19.81
CA LYS A 63 -18.93 21.12 -18.59
C LYS A 63 -18.64 20.30 -17.33
N GLU A 64 -18.02 20.93 -16.34
CA GLU A 64 -17.75 20.34 -15.03
C GLU A 64 -19.06 20.02 -14.30
N MET A 65 -19.06 18.95 -13.49
CA MET A 65 -20.23 18.37 -12.79
C MET A 65 -21.34 17.78 -13.67
N GLU A 66 -21.44 18.15 -14.95
CA GLU A 66 -22.35 17.53 -15.92
C GLU A 66 -21.76 16.27 -16.54
N LEU A 67 -20.44 16.25 -16.69
CA LEU A 67 -19.69 15.11 -17.22
C LEU A 67 -19.24 14.18 -16.09
N TRP A 68 -19.50 12.90 -16.27
CA TRP A 68 -19.12 11.84 -15.35
C TRP A 68 -18.39 10.73 -16.09
N VAL A 69 -17.63 9.91 -15.36
CA VAL A 69 -16.84 8.85 -15.98
C VAL A 69 -16.93 7.56 -15.20
N ASN A 70 -17.13 6.47 -15.92
CA ASN A 70 -16.95 5.13 -15.41
C ASN A 70 -15.44 4.83 -15.38
N THR A 71 -14.88 4.80 -14.18
CA THR A 71 -13.43 4.74 -13.95
C THR A 71 -12.80 3.39 -14.33
N ALA A 72 -13.61 2.33 -14.47
CA ALA A 72 -13.15 1.02 -14.90
C ALA A 72 -13.04 0.90 -16.42
N THR A 73 -13.97 1.54 -17.16
CA THR A 73 -14.07 1.43 -18.61
C THR A 73 -13.58 2.67 -19.37
N ASN A 74 -13.36 3.79 -18.67
CA ASN A 74 -13.07 5.11 -19.24
C ASN A 74 -14.12 5.57 -20.26
N VAL A 75 -15.38 5.16 -20.04
CA VAL A 75 -16.55 5.68 -20.75
C VAL A 75 -17.04 6.92 -20.00
N TYR A 76 -17.19 8.01 -20.74
CA TYR A 76 -17.70 9.29 -20.25
C TYR A 76 -19.20 9.37 -20.51
N PHE A 77 -19.91 10.00 -19.59
CA PHE A 77 -21.35 10.11 -19.57
C PHE A 77 -21.75 11.57 -19.38
N ALA A 78 -22.73 12.03 -20.16
CA ALA A 78 -23.42 13.29 -19.96
C ALA A 78 -24.93 13.02 -19.96
N GLY A 79 -25.68 13.65 -19.06
CA GLY A 79 -27.11 13.33 -18.89
C GLY A 79 -27.38 11.85 -18.55
N GLY A 80 -26.41 11.16 -17.94
CA GLY A 80 -26.52 9.72 -17.63
C GLY A 80 -26.52 8.81 -18.86
N LYS A 81 -26.06 9.30 -20.02
CA LYS A 81 -25.90 8.52 -21.26
C LYS A 81 -24.44 8.54 -21.69
N PRO A 82 -23.89 7.44 -22.21
CA PRO A 82 -22.50 7.38 -22.65
C PRO A 82 -22.29 8.27 -23.89
N VAL A 83 -21.27 9.12 -23.86
CA VAL A 83 -21.00 10.12 -24.92
C VAL A 83 -19.73 9.82 -25.71
N PHE A 84 -18.66 9.41 -25.04
CA PHE A 84 -17.42 8.98 -25.69
C PHE A 84 -16.62 8.06 -24.77
N LYS A 85 -15.61 7.39 -25.32
CA LYS A 85 -14.73 6.49 -24.59
C LYS A 85 -13.27 6.76 -24.96
N LEU A 86 -12.42 6.81 -23.94
CA LEU A 86 -10.97 6.92 -24.12
C LEU A 86 -10.32 5.52 -24.14
N HIS A 87 -9.37 5.33 -25.05
CA HIS A 87 -8.64 4.10 -25.30
C HIS A 87 -7.13 4.35 -25.47
N GLY A 88 -6.34 3.28 -25.66
CA GLY A 88 -4.94 3.42 -26.13
C GLY A 88 -3.90 3.63 -25.03
N PHE A 89 -4.24 3.43 -23.76
CA PHE A 89 -3.34 3.73 -22.63
C PHE A 89 -2.08 2.85 -22.53
N HIS A 90 -1.88 1.86 -23.41
CA HIS A 90 -0.87 0.81 -23.21
C HIS A 90 0.54 1.15 -23.74
N LYS A 91 0.73 2.26 -24.46
CA LYS A 91 1.98 2.49 -25.21
C LYS A 91 2.64 3.84 -24.94
N ASN A 92 1.92 4.98 -24.90
CA ASN A 92 2.38 6.34 -24.52
C ASN A 92 1.19 7.32 -24.34
N ILE A 93 1.43 8.52 -23.77
CA ILE A 93 0.44 9.63 -23.74
C ILE A 93 -0.07 10.02 -25.13
N GLN A 94 0.75 9.88 -26.17
CA GLN A 94 0.39 10.23 -27.55
C GLN A 94 -0.64 9.25 -28.12
N ASP A 95 -0.58 7.98 -27.71
CA ASP A 95 -1.42 6.89 -28.25
C ASP A 95 -2.84 6.85 -27.69
N VAL A 96 -3.18 7.74 -26.75
CA VAL A 96 -4.57 7.83 -26.26
C VAL A 96 -5.47 8.31 -27.38
N THR A 97 -6.51 7.52 -27.68
CA THR A 97 -7.51 7.81 -28.70
C THR A 97 -8.89 8.02 -28.06
N CYS A 98 -9.74 8.78 -28.74
CA CYS A 98 -11.14 9.02 -28.35
C CYS A 98 -12.07 8.37 -29.37
N LYS A 99 -13.03 7.57 -28.90
CA LYS A 99 -14.13 7.03 -29.71
C LYS A 99 -15.43 7.72 -29.28
N ILE A 100 -16.04 8.46 -30.20
CA ILE A 100 -17.37 9.06 -30.00
C ILE A 100 -18.42 7.93 -29.97
N ILE A 101 -19.35 8.02 -29.02
CA ILE A 101 -20.47 7.09 -28.84
C ILE A 101 -21.78 7.76 -29.22
N ALA A 102 -21.93 9.05 -28.90
CA ALA A 102 -23.07 9.86 -29.26
C ALA A 102 -22.59 11.19 -29.84
N ASP A 103 -23.19 11.62 -30.95
CA ASP A 103 -22.82 12.87 -31.65
C ASP A 103 -23.50 14.10 -31.05
N THR A 104 -24.49 13.90 -30.17
CA THR A 104 -25.21 14.97 -29.49
C THR A 104 -25.38 14.65 -28.01
N ILE A 105 -25.35 15.68 -27.17
CA ILE A 105 -25.77 15.60 -25.77
C ILE A 105 -27.20 16.13 -25.69
N GLU A 106 -28.03 15.47 -24.90
CA GLU A 106 -29.36 15.96 -24.54
C GLU A 106 -29.26 17.39 -23.99
N LYS A 107 -30.22 18.26 -24.32
CA LYS A 107 -30.16 19.66 -23.92
C LYS A 107 -30.35 19.77 -22.40
N ILE A 108 -29.24 19.90 -21.67
CA ILE A 108 -29.25 20.09 -20.22
C ILE A 108 -29.47 21.59 -19.94
N PRO A 109 -30.34 21.96 -18.98
CA PRO A 109 -30.48 23.35 -18.55
C PRO A 109 -29.14 23.93 -18.12
N GLU A 110 -28.83 25.16 -18.55
CA GLU A 110 -27.60 25.83 -18.11
C GLU A 110 -27.65 26.10 -16.61
N ARG A 111 -26.66 25.56 -15.90
CA ARG A 111 -26.52 25.67 -14.45
C ARG A 111 -25.06 25.88 -14.09
N THR A 112 -24.83 26.59 -12.99
CA THR A 112 -23.51 26.68 -12.36
C THR A 112 -23.17 25.37 -11.64
N ALA A 113 -21.87 25.11 -11.43
CA ALA A 113 -21.44 23.93 -10.67
C ALA A 113 -22.08 23.86 -9.26
N ASN A 114 -22.23 25.01 -8.60
CA ASN A 114 -22.85 25.10 -7.27
C ASN A 114 -24.35 24.73 -7.29
N GLU A 115 -25.10 25.13 -8.32
CA GLU A 115 -26.50 24.74 -8.48
C GLU A 115 -26.64 23.23 -8.74
N ILE A 116 -25.71 22.64 -9.50
CA ILE A 116 -25.67 21.20 -9.73
C ILE A 116 -25.37 20.46 -8.42
N ILE A 117 -24.37 20.89 -7.66
CA ILE A 117 -24.03 20.30 -6.36
C ILE A 117 -25.23 20.36 -5.40
N LYS A 118 -25.90 21.51 -5.31
CA LYS A 118 -27.12 21.66 -4.49
C LYS A 118 -28.24 20.72 -4.96
N THR A 119 -28.38 20.54 -6.28
CA THR A 119 -29.36 19.60 -6.84
C THR A 119 -28.99 18.15 -6.51
N ILE A 120 -27.70 17.78 -6.57
CA ILE A 120 -27.18 16.47 -6.17
C ILE A 120 -27.49 16.21 -4.69
N GLU A 121 -27.24 17.19 -3.83
CA GLU A 121 -27.55 17.11 -2.40
C GLU A 121 -29.04 16.85 -2.17
N LEU A 122 -29.91 17.70 -2.73
CA LEU A 122 -31.37 17.55 -2.59
C LEU A 122 -31.87 16.20 -3.12
N ALA A 123 -31.33 15.73 -4.24
CA ALA A 123 -31.72 14.45 -4.84
C ALA A 123 -31.33 13.24 -3.99
N ASN A 124 -30.32 13.39 -3.13
CA ASN A 124 -29.70 12.28 -2.40
C ASN A 124 -29.76 12.39 -0.86
N ASN A 125 -30.22 13.50 -0.30
CA ASN A 125 -29.97 13.83 1.11
C ASN A 125 -30.44 12.75 2.10
N GLN A 126 -31.64 12.19 1.94
CA GLN A 126 -32.12 11.14 2.86
C GLN A 126 -31.33 9.83 2.71
N TYR A 127 -30.89 9.48 1.49
CA TYR A 127 -30.02 8.32 1.29
C TYR A 127 -28.67 8.52 1.98
N LEU A 128 -28.08 9.71 1.85
CA LEU A 128 -26.82 10.07 2.51
C LEU A 128 -26.97 10.06 4.03
N ASN A 129 -28.02 10.68 4.58
CA ASN A 129 -28.28 10.71 6.02
C ASN A 129 -28.41 9.29 6.60
N ARG A 130 -29.04 8.38 5.84
CA ARG A 130 -29.14 6.97 6.24
C ARG A 130 -27.77 6.29 6.23
N LEU A 131 -26.98 6.45 5.16
CA LEU A 131 -25.62 5.87 5.07
C LEU A 131 -24.70 6.39 6.19
N GLU A 132 -24.77 7.70 6.44
CA GLU A 132 -24.06 8.41 7.50
C GLU A 132 -24.45 7.86 8.87
N TYR A 133 -25.74 7.86 9.21
CA TYR A 133 -26.25 7.34 10.47
C TYR A 133 -25.87 5.87 10.72
N GLU A 134 -26.08 4.99 9.74
CA GLU A 134 -25.70 3.57 9.84
C GLU A 134 -24.19 3.40 10.08
N THR A 135 -23.37 4.22 9.43
CA THR A 135 -21.91 4.16 9.54
C THR A 135 -21.42 4.72 10.88
N GLU A 136 -21.99 5.83 11.35
CA GLU A 136 -21.66 6.43 12.65
C GLU A 136 -22.09 5.52 13.81
N CYS A 137 -23.29 4.94 13.76
CA CYS A 137 -23.72 3.94 14.74
C CYS A 137 -22.76 2.75 14.78
N PHE A 138 -22.31 2.28 13.63
CA PHE A 138 -21.30 1.22 13.57
C PHE A 138 -19.97 1.63 14.21
N ILE A 139 -19.48 2.85 13.94
CA ILE A 139 -18.26 3.42 14.54
C ILE A 139 -18.39 3.55 16.06
N ARG A 140 -19.54 4.01 16.58
CA ARG A 140 -19.80 4.10 18.03
C ARG A 140 -19.80 2.73 18.69
N ASN A 141 -20.61 1.80 18.17
CA ASN A 141 -20.75 0.46 18.73
C ASN A 141 -19.41 -0.30 18.78
N ILE A 142 -18.59 -0.19 17.72
CA ILE A 142 -17.29 -0.87 17.70
C ILE A 142 -16.28 -0.20 18.65
N SER A 143 -16.37 1.11 18.82
CA SER A 143 -15.53 1.86 19.75
C SER A 143 -15.86 1.58 21.21
N GLU A 144 -17.13 1.36 21.53
CA GLU A 144 -17.57 0.91 22.86
C GLU A 144 -17.07 -0.51 23.14
N LYS A 145 -17.23 -1.42 22.17
CA LYS A 145 -16.71 -2.80 22.26
C LYS A 145 -15.20 -2.82 22.54
N TYR A 146 -14.45 -1.88 21.96
CA TYR A 146 -13.01 -1.75 22.15
C TYR A 146 -12.62 -0.47 22.90
N LYS A 147 -13.36 -0.11 23.96
CA LYS A 147 -13.18 1.14 24.71
C LYS A 147 -11.76 1.37 25.23
N ASN A 148 -11.04 0.30 25.58
CA ASN A 148 -9.69 0.37 26.13
C ASN A 148 -8.59 0.65 25.09
N ARG A 149 -8.91 0.69 23.80
CA ARG A 149 -7.93 0.96 22.72
C ARG A 149 -7.93 2.43 22.33
N ILE A 150 -6.77 2.93 21.93
CA ILE A 150 -6.64 4.26 21.32
C ILE A 150 -7.26 4.21 19.92
N LYS A 151 -8.08 5.21 19.59
CA LYS A 151 -8.78 5.31 18.30
C LYS A 151 -7.93 6.14 17.36
N LEU A 152 -7.72 5.62 16.15
CA LEU A 152 -6.90 6.23 15.13
C LEU A 152 -7.66 6.27 13.82
N VAL A 153 -7.41 7.30 13.00
CA VAL A 153 -7.82 7.33 11.60
C VAL A 153 -6.58 7.16 10.73
N SER A 154 -6.56 6.15 9.87
CA SER A 154 -5.52 6.00 8.83
C SER A 154 -5.82 6.96 7.68
N PHE A 155 -5.14 8.11 7.66
CA PHE A 155 -5.40 9.18 6.71
C PHE A 155 -4.35 9.20 5.60
N SER A 156 -4.75 8.89 4.35
CA SER A 156 -3.83 8.88 3.20
C SER A 156 -3.92 10.12 2.31
N GLY A 157 -4.80 11.07 2.63
CA GLY A 157 -5.07 12.22 1.76
C GLY A 157 -5.81 11.87 0.47
N GLY A 158 -6.51 10.74 0.41
CA GLY A 158 -7.40 10.36 -0.69
C GLY A 158 -8.87 10.57 -0.33
N LYS A 159 -9.77 10.49 -1.32
CA LYS A 159 -11.22 10.74 -1.14
C LYS A 159 -11.82 9.87 -0.04
N ASP A 160 -11.47 8.58 -0.01
CA ASP A 160 -12.04 7.62 0.93
C ASP A 160 -11.53 7.89 2.37
N SER A 161 -10.26 8.31 2.53
CA SER A 161 -9.71 8.69 3.83
C SER A 161 -10.28 10.01 4.36
N THR A 162 -10.66 10.93 3.47
CA THR A 162 -11.35 12.18 3.84
C THR A 162 -12.75 11.89 4.38
N VAL A 163 -13.53 11.04 3.68
CA VAL A 163 -14.88 10.68 4.13
C VAL A 163 -14.85 9.96 5.48
N ILE A 164 -13.94 8.99 5.67
CA ILE A 164 -13.88 8.29 6.96
C ILE A 164 -13.41 9.21 8.10
N SER A 165 -12.51 10.14 7.83
CA SER A 165 -12.09 11.16 8.79
C SER A 165 -13.30 11.97 9.28
N HIS A 166 -14.08 12.52 8.36
CA HIS A 166 -15.29 13.28 8.65
C HIS A 166 -16.30 12.45 9.46
N LEU A 167 -16.62 11.23 9.02
CA LEU A 167 -17.57 10.36 9.70
C LEU A 167 -17.11 9.94 11.11
N VAL A 168 -15.81 9.70 11.31
CA VAL A 168 -15.29 9.34 12.64
C VAL A 168 -15.34 10.52 13.59
N MET A 169 -14.97 11.72 13.13
CA MET A 169 -15.06 12.94 13.94
C MET A 169 -16.51 13.25 14.32
N ASN A 170 -17.45 13.14 13.37
CA ASN A 170 -18.88 13.34 13.62
C ASN A 170 -19.47 12.28 14.55
N ALA A 171 -19.13 11.00 14.33
CA ALA A 171 -19.56 9.91 15.19
C ALA A 171 -19.18 10.17 16.66
N PHE A 172 -17.99 10.70 16.94
CA PHE A 172 -17.60 11.00 18.32
C PHE A 172 -18.00 12.39 18.79
N GLY A 173 -18.37 13.30 17.90
CA GLY A 173 -18.51 14.72 18.22
C GLY A 173 -17.18 15.33 18.66
N LEU A 174 -16.06 14.81 18.15
CA LEU A 174 -14.71 15.17 18.58
C LEU A 174 -13.80 15.43 17.37
N SER A 175 -13.12 16.58 17.39
CA SER A 175 -12.08 16.90 16.41
C SER A 175 -10.71 16.36 16.80
N ASN A 176 -10.51 15.90 18.05
CA ASN A 176 -9.18 15.50 18.55
C ASN A 176 -8.84 14.01 18.33
N VAL A 177 -9.49 13.35 17.36
CA VAL A 177 -9.17 11.97 17.00
C VAL A 177 -7.82 11.93 16.27
N ILE A 178 -6.91 11.07 16.71
CA ILE A 178 -5.56 11.01 16.15
C ILE A 178 -5.63 10.50 14.69
N HIS A 179 -5.07 11.27 13.77
CA HIS A 179 -4.89 10.90 12.37
C HIS A 179 -3.43 10.47 12.16
N ILE A 180 -3.24 9.34 11.48
CA ILE A 180 -1.91 8.86 11.10
C ILE A 180 -1.77 8.86 9.59
N PHE A 181 -0.76 9.56 9.10
CA PHE A 181 -0.33 9.55 7.70
C PHE A 181 0.96 8.73 7.56
N SER A 182 0.92 7.72 6.70
CA SER A 182 2.11 6.94 6.34
C SER A 182 2.72 7.51 5.07
N ASP A 183 3.71 8.37 5.28
CA ASP A 183 4.48 9.02 4.23
C ASP A 183 5.49 8.04 3.64
N THR A 184 5.24 7.65 2.39
CA THR A 184 6.13 6.75 1.66
C THR A 184 7.27 7.47 0.95
N SER A 185 7.35 8.81 1.03
CA SER A 185 8.13 9.74 0.20
C SER A 185 7.80 9.72 -1.29
N LEU A 186 6.81 8.93 -1.70
CA LEU A 186 6.42 8.69 -3.10
C LEU A 186 4.99 9.13 -3.41
N GLU A 187 4.29 9.73 -2.46
CA GLU A 187 2.93 10.21 -2.69
C GLU A 187 2.91 11.32 -3.75
N PHE A 188 1.74 11.55 -4.36
CA PHE A 188 1.58 12.66 -5.31
C PHE A 188 1.94 14.00 -4.66
N PRO A 189 2.52 14.96 -5.41
CA PRO A 189 2.75 16.31 -4.91
C PRO A 189 1.49 16.97 -4.31
N ASP A 190 0.33 16.82 -4.97
CA ASP A 190 -0.95 17.34 -4.42
C ASP A 190 -1.34 16.67 -3.09
N THR A 191 -0.88 15.46 -2.79
CA THR A 191 -1.16 14.80 -1.51
C THR A 191 -0.49 15.54 -0.35
N TYR A 192 0.75 16.01 -0.52
CA TYR A 192 1.41 16.79 0.51
C TYR A 192 0.73 18.15 0.70
N GLU A 193 0.34 18.82 -0.40
CA GLU A 193 -0.41 20.07 -0.32
C GLU A 193 -1.78 19.89 0.34
N TYR A 194 -2.50 18.82 -0.01
CA TYR A 194 -3.79 18.52 0.60
C TYR A 194 -3.66 18.18 2.09
N ILE A 195 -2.60 17.46 2.51
CA ILE A 195 -2.36 17.19 3.93
C ILE A 195 -2.05 18.48 4.69
N LYS A 196 -1.24 19.37 4.11
CA LYS A 196 -0.96 20.69 4.70
C LYS A 196 -2.25 21.51 4.86
N PHE A 197 -3.07 21.55 3.82
CA PHE A 197 -4.36 22.21 3.83
C PHE A 197 -5.30 21.61 4.88
N PHE A 198 -5.47 20.29 4.91
CA PHE A 198 -6.31 19.59 5.87
C PHE A 198 -5.91 19.88 7.32
N ARG A 199 -4.60 19.91 7.62
CA ARG A 199 -4.08 20.24 8.95
C ARG A 199 -4.39 21.68 9.36
N ASN A 200 -4.40 22.61 8.41
CA ASN A 200 -4.77 24.00 8.66
C ASN A 200 -6.27 24.16 8.89
N GLU A 201 -7.11 23.41 8.15
CA GLU A 201 -8.56 23.39 8.37
C GLU A 201 -8.96 22.72 9.69
N HIS A 202 -8.14 21.77 10.18
CA HIS A 202 -8.42 20.98 11.38
C HIS A 202 -7.30 21.09 12.43
N PRO A 203 -7.08 22.28 13.01
CA PRO A 203 -5.95 22.53 13.91
C PRO A 203 -6.02 21.74 15.23
N LEU A 204 -7.22 21.30 15.63
CA LEU A 204 -7.44 20.50 16.84
C LEU A 204 -7.19 19.00 16.65
N THR A 205 -6.98 18.56 15.40
CA THR A 205 -6.80 17.15 15.05
C THR A 205 -5.32 16.77 15.18
N PRO A 206 -4.93 15.90 16.14
CA PRO A 206 -3.55 15.43 16.24
C PRO A 206 -3.18 14.66 14.98
N PHE A 207 -2.15 15.12 14.27
CA PHE A 207 -1.74 14.54 13.00
C PHE A 207 -0.32 14.00 13.10
N VAL A 208 -0.19 12.67 13.06
CA VAL A 208 1.09 11.96 13.19
C VAL A 208 1.54 11.48 11.83
N THR A 209 2.70 11.95 11.37
CA THR A 209 3.34 11.45 10.16
C THR A 209 4.34 10.35 10.51
N CYS A 210 4.32 9.25 9.76
CA CYS A 210 5.31 8.19 9.87
C CYS A 210 5.98 7.95 8.52
N ASN A 211 7.30 7.99 8.48
CA ASN A 211 8.12 7.80 7.29
C ASN A 211 9.20 6.74 7.52
N SER A 212 9.62 6.09 6.43
CA SER A 212 10.79 5.20 6.46
C SER A 212 12.08 6.03 6.45
N PRO A 213 13.11 5.64 7.23
CA PRO A 213 14.42 6.28 7.16
C PRO A 213 15.19 5.89 5.88
N LEU A 214 14.75 4.84 5.18
CA LEU A 214 15.35 4.41 3.92
C LEU A 214 14.90 5.27 2.74
N ASP A 215 15.83 5.63 1.85
CA ASP A 215 15.51 6.18 0.54
C ASP A 215 14.92 5.10 -0.38
N PHE A 216 13.91 5.49 -1.16
CA PHE A 216 13.21 4.56 -2.04
C PHE A 216 14.06 4.08 -3.21
N PHE A 217 14.81 4.98 -3.86
CA PHE A 217 15.61 4.64 -5.04
C PHE A 217 16.80 3.77 -4.63
N GLU A 218 17.46 4.06 -3.52
CA GLU A 218 18.50 3.20 -2.95
C GLU A 218 17.95 1.82 -2.58
N THR A 219 16.77 1.77 -1.96
CA THR A 219 16.13 0.48 -1.65
C THR A 219 15.79 -0.28 -2.92
N ALA A 220 15.31 0.39 -3.96
CA ALA A 220 15.00 -0.21 -5.25
C ALA A 220 16.24 -0.69 -6.02
N LYS A 221 17.40 -0.03 -5.87
CA LYS A 221 18.69 -0.54 -6.39
C LYS A 221 19.08 -1.85 -5.73
N ASN A 222 18.94 -1.94 -4.41
CA ASN A 222 19.37 -3.12 -3.64
C ASN A 222 18.39 -4.31 -3.71
N ILE A 223 17.08 -4.05 -3.70
CA ILE A 223 16.04 -5.10 -3.71
C ILE A 223 15.56 -5.41 -5.13
N GLY A 224 15.69 -4.45 -6.04
CA GLY A 224 15.02 -4.42 -7.33
C GLY A 224 13.74 -3.59 -7.29
N VAL A 225 13.32 -3.10 -8.45
CA VAL A 225 12.10 -2.28 -8.59
C VAL A 225 10.85 -2.99 -8.02
N PRO A 226 9.90 -2.26 -7.40
CA PRO A 226 8.69 -2.87 -6.86
C PRO A 226 7.81 -3.39 -8.00
N SER A 227 7.09 -4.48 -7.76
CA SER A 227 6.19 -5.08 -8.77
C SER A 227 4.86 -5.53 -8.15
N ARG A 228 3.92 -5.96 -8.99
CA ARG A 228 2.65 -6.55 -8.51
C ARG A 228 2.87 -7.83 -7.72
N ILE A 229 3.97 -8.54 -8.01
CA ILE A 229 4.38 -9.79 -7.34
C ILE A 229 5.20 -9.45 -6.08
N LEU A 230 6.23 -8.61 -6.22
CA LEU A 230 7.18 -8.26 -5.17
C LEU A 230 6.91 -6.84 -4.65
N ARG A 231 5.99 -6.75 -3.69
CA ARG A 231 5.52 -5.49 -3.09
C ARG A 231 6.32 -5.07 -1.86
N TRP A 232 7.64 -5.16 -1.92
CA TRP A 232 8.51 -4.88 -0.78
C TRP A 232 8.29 -3.46 -0.23
N CYS A 233 7.99 -2.47 -1.08
CA CYS A 233 7.76 -1.08 -0.69
C CYS A 233 6.59 -0.90 0.29
N CYS A 234 5.55 -1.73 0.19
CA CYS A 234 4.45 -1.74 1.15
C CYS A 234 4.90 -2.18 2.55
N THR A 235 5.92 -3.04 2.63
CA THR A 235 6.49 -3.51 3.89
C THR A 235 7.46 -2.46 4.42
N THR A 236 8.46 -2.09 3.62
CA THR A 236 9.59 -1.24 4.06
C THR A 236 9.19 0.22 4.27
N HIS A 237 8.44 0.84 3.34
CA HIS A 237 8.10 2.27 3.40
C HIS A 237 6.73 2.57 4.02
N LYS A 238 5.85 1.56 4.18
CA LYS A 238 4.49 1.78 4.68
C LYS A 238 4.19 1.05 5.99
N THR A 239 4.23 -0.28 5.98
CA THR A 239 3.79 -1.07 7.14
C THR A 239 4.76 -0.95 8.32
N ASN A 240 6.07 -0.96 8.07
CA ASN A 240 7.06 -0.94 9.15
C ASN A 240 7.10 0.40 9.90
N PRO A 241 7.17 1.57 9.22
CA PRO A 241 7.11 2.87 9.91
C PRO A 241 5.82 3.01 10.73
N LEU A 242 4.68 2.64 10.14
CA LEU A 242 3.39 2.67 10.82
C LEU A 242 3.38 1.79 12.08
N SER A 243 3.91 0.57 11.99
CA SER A 243 3.96 -0.34 13.14
C SER A 243 4.79 0.21 14.30
N LYS A 244 5.90 0.92 14.02
CA LYS A 244 6.73 1.55 15.07
C LYS A 244 5.95 2.63 15.79
N VAL A 245 5.28 3.51 15.03
CA VAL A 245 4.48 4.61 15.59
C VAL A 245 3.27 4.09 16.37
N VAL A 246 2.55 3.09 15.86
CA VAL A 246 1.41 2.46 16.56
C VAL A 246 1.85 1.86 17.90
N ASN A 247 3.00 1.18 17.94
CA ASN A 247 3.53 0.62 19.19
C ASN A 247 3.96 1.73 20.17
N ALA A 248 4.55 2.83 19.68
CA ALA A 248 4.92 3.96 20.52
C ALA A 248 3.68 4.68 21.12
N ILE A 249 2.61 4.82 20.33
CA ILE A 249 1.36 5.45 20.77
C ILE A 249 0.63 4.58 21.81
N SER A 250 0.60 3.26 21.61
CA SER A 250 -0.12 2.34 22.50
C SER A 250 0.67 1.06 22.78
N PRO A 251 1.70 1.11 23.66
CA PRO A 251 2.57 -0.02 23.91
C PRO A 251 1.85 -1.24 24.46
N GLN A 252 0.82 -1.07 25.30
CA GLN A 252 0.16 -2.18 26.00
C GLN A 252 -1.25 -2.47 25.51
N ARG A 253 -2.03 -1.42 25.20
CA ARG A 253 -3.47 -1.55 24.93
C ARG A 253 -3.78 -1.80 23.46
N GLY A 254 -2.83 -1.52 22.56
CA GLY A 254 -3.03 -1.55 21.13
C GLY A 254 -3.98 -0.46 20.64
N VAL A 255 -4.31 -0.51 19.35
CA VAL A 255 -5.07 0.55 18.67
C VAL A 255 -6.28 -0.01 17.94
N LEU A 256 -7.27 0.86 17.74
CA LEU A 256 -8.43 0.66 16.88
C LEU A 256 -8.31 1.66 15.74
N THR A 257 -7.93 1.19 14.56
CA THR A 257 -7.67 2.02 13.39
C THR A 257 -8.87 1.98 12.44
N PHE A 258 -9.41 3.14 12.10
CA PHE A 258 -10.43 3.30 11.05
C PHE A 258 -9.75 3.58 9.71
N ASP A 259 -10.11 2.83 8.67
CA ASP A 259 -9.64 3.05 7.30
C ASP A 259 -10.77 3.17 6.28
N GLY A 260 -10.44 3.69 5.11
CA GLY A 260 -11.36 3.91 4.00
C GLY A 260 -11.38 2.80 2.95
N VAL A 261 -11.04 1.55 3.30
CA VAL A 261 -11.01 0.44 2.33
C VAL A 261 -12.43 0.03 1.93
N ARG A 262 -12.63 -0.25 0.63
CA ARG A 262 -13.94 -0.63 0.08
C ARG A 262 -13.87 -1.90 -0.76
N LYS A 263 -14.95 -2.68 -0.77
CA LYS A 263 -15.06 -3.92 -1.59
C LYS A 263 -14.97 -3.64 -3.08
N ASN A 264 -15.59 -2.54 -3.53
CA ASN A 264 -15.67 -2.18 -4.95
C ASN A 264 -14.32 -1.72 -5.55
N GLU A 265 -13.26 -1.58 -4.75
CA GLU A 265 -11.95 -1.17 -5.27
C GLU A 265 -11.21 -2.29 -6.02
N SER A 266 -11.47 -3.57 -5.70
CA SER A 266 -10.88 -4.70 -6.45
C SER A 266 -11.52 -6.05 -6.08
N ALA A 267 -11.40 -7.03 -6.98
CA ALA A 267 -11.82 -8.43 -6.74
C ALA A 267 -11.13 -9.09 -5.52
N ARG A 268 -9.96 -8.58 -5.11
CA ARG A 268 -9.29 -9.04 -3.89
C ARG A 268 -9.94 -8.45 -2.64
N ARG A 269 -10.35 -7.19 -2.68
CA ARG A 269 -10.96 -6.46 -1.54
C ARG A 269 -12.42 -6.84 -1.32
N SER A 270 -13.10 -7.40 -2.33
CA SER A 270 -14.47 -7.91 -2.18
C SER A 270 -14.62 -8.97 -1.07
N LYS A 271 -13.53 -9.69 -0.75
CA LYS A 271 -13.47 -10.72 0.29
C LYS A 271 -13.16 -10.18 1.69
N TYR A 272 -12.96 -8.87 1.84
CA TYR A 272 -12.60 -8.28 3.13
C TYR A 272 -13.82 -8.20 4.05
N GLU A 273 -13.56 -8.20 5.35
CA GLU A 273 -14.54 -8.02 6.41
C GLU A 273 -14.40 -6.62 7.01
N LYS A 274 -15.50 -6.08 7.58
CA LYS A 274 -15.49 -4.74 8.20
C LYS A 274 -14.54 -4.62 9.39
N ILE A 275 -14.20 -5.73 10.05
CA ILE A 275 -13.34 -5.77 11.22
C ILE A 275 -12.27 -6.83 10.99
N THR A 276 -11.00 -6.43 11.03
CA THR A 276 -9.86 -7.32 10.89
C THR A 276 -9.00 -7.29 12.16
N ILE A 277 -9.04 -8.37 12.94
CA ILE A 277 -8.28 -8.50 14.21
C ILE A 277 -6.84 -8.98 13.95
N LYS A 278 -6.65 -9.93 13.03
CA LYS A 278 -5.33 -10.43 12.64
C LYS A 278 -4.79 -9.61 11.47
N HIS A 279 -4.38 -8.37 11.74
CA HIS A 279 -3.81 -7.49 10.73
C HIS A 279 -2.28 -7.63 10.64
N LYS A 280 -1.66 -6.91 9.70
CA LYS A 280 -0.20 -6.90 9.51
C LYS A 280 0.55 -6.36 10.73
N ILE A 281 -0.10 -5.50 11.51
CA ILE A 281 0.41 -4.91 12.75
C ILE A 281 -0.25 -5.67 13.91
N GLY A 282 0.57 -6.28 14.78
CA GLY A 282 0.09 -7.29 15.73
C GLY A 282 -0.85 -6.77 16.81
N ARG A 283 -0.77 -5.49 17.19
CA ARG A 283 -1.60 -4.85 18.23
C ARG A 283 -2.70 -3.95 17.66
N GLU A 284 -2.94 -3.99 16.35
CA GLU A 284 -3.94 -3.18 15.65
C GLU A 284 -5.20 -3.99 15.35
N ILE A 285 -6.36 -3.43 15.66
CA ILE A 285 -7.65 -3.86 15.10
C ILE A 285 -8.01 -2.86 14.01
N LEU A 286 -8.12 -3.33 12.78
CA LEU A 286 -8.49 -2.51 11.64
C LEU A 286 -10.02 -2.57 11.44
N VAL A 287 -10.64 -1.42 11.29
CA VAL A 287 -12.06 -1.26 11.04
C VAL A 287 -12.24 -0.50 9.74
N SER A 288 -13.05 -1.04 8.82
CA SER A 288 -13.35 -0.44 7.52
C SER A 288 -14.84 -0.08 7.43
N PRO A 289 -15.30 1.06 8.00
CA PRO A 289 -16.72 1.40 8.01
C PRO A 289 -17.30 1.61 6.61
N LEU A 290 -16.48 2.14 5.70
CA LEU A 290 -16.84 2.41 4.30
C LEU A 290 -16.88 1.17 3.40
N LEU A 291 -16.68 -0.03 3.95
CA LEU A 291 -16.43 -1.24 3.15
C LEU A 291 -17.48 -1.51 2.06
N GLU A 292 -18.75 -1.18 2.34
CA GLU A 292 -19.91 -1.39 1.45
C GLU A 292 -20.32 -0.11 0.68
N TRP A 293 -19.57 0.98 0.81
CA TRP A 293 -19.83 2.21 0.06
C TRP A 293 -19.32 2.06 -1.38
N SER A 294 -20.13 2.50 -2.34
CA SER A 294 -19.79 2.59 -3.75
C SER A 294 -18.96 3.85 -4.04
N ASP A 295 -18.34 3.92 -5.23
CA ASP A 295 -17.56 5.11 -5.61
C ASP A 295 -18.45 6.35 -5.74
N ILE A 296 -19.69 6.16 -6.24
CA ILE A 296 -20.66 7.25 -6.41
C ILE A 296 -21.18 7.76 -5.07
N GLU A 297 -21.40 6.88 -4.09
CA GLU A 297 -21.80 7.29 -2.73
C GLU A 297 -20.72 8.16 -2.09
N ILE A 298 -19.44 7.82 -2.27
CA ILE A 298 -18.31 8.62 -1.76
C ILE A 298 -18.29 10.00 -2.43
N TRP A 299 -18.39 10.07 -3.76
CA TRP A 299 -18.36 11.35 -4.46
C TRP A 299 -19.57 12.22 -4.17
N ILE A 300 -20.78 11.66 -4.17
CA ILE A 300 -21.99 12.39 -3.81
C ILE A 300 -21.90 12.89 -2.37
N TYR A 301 -21.36 12.08 -1.44
CA TYR A 301 -21.16 12.52 -0.05
C TYR A 301 -20.17 13.69 0.04
N ILE A 302 -19.01 13.60 -0.62
CA ILE A 302 -18.00 14.68 -0.66
C ILE A 302 -18.61 15.97 -1.20
N LEU A 303 -19.31 15.89 -2.33
CA LEU A 303 -19.93 17.07 -2.97
C LEU A 303 -21.05 17.65 -2.10
N SER A 304 -21.94 16.81 -1.58
CA SER A 304 -23.12 17.24 -0.81
C SER A 304 -22.75 17.80 0.57
N ARG A 305 -21.67 17.29 1.19
CA ARG A 305 -21.16 17.80 2.47
C ARG A 305 -20.05 18.84 2.30
N GLN A 306 -19.76 19.23 1.05
CA GLN A 306 -18.75 20.25 0.71
C GLN A 306 -17.37 19.96 1.32
N LEU A 307 -16.98 18.68 1.35
CA LEU A 307 -15.70 18.27 1.92
C LEU A 307 -14.56 18.63 0.97
N SER A 308 -13.48 19.19 1.51
CA SER A 308 -12.25 19.40 0.77
C SER A 308 -11.63 18.05 0.37
N PHE A 309 -11.13 17.93 -0.85
CA PHE A 309 -10.50 16.71 -1.35
C PHE A 309 -9.23 17.02 -2.13
N ASN A 310 -8.40 15.99 -2.30
CA ASN A 310 -7.09 16.11 -2.94
C ASN A 310 -7.20 16.53 -4.42
N ASN A 311 -6.47 17.59 -4.79
CA ASN A 311 -6.49 18.17 -6.12
C ASN A 311 -6.05 17.21 -7.25
N SER A 312 -5.35 16.12 -6.94
CA SER A 312 -5.08 15.06 -7.92
C SER A 312 -6.37 14.50 -8.54
N TYR A 313 -7.48 14.46 -7.80
CA TYR A 313 -8.74 14.04 -8.44
C TYR A 313 -9.23 15.04 -9.48
N ASN A 314 -8.93 16.33 -9.35
CA ASN A 314 -9.25 17.35 -10.34
C ASN A 314 -8.45 17.12 -11.65
N LYS A 315 -7.17 16.75 -11.50
CA LYS A 315 -6.24 16.33 -12.57
C LYS A 315 -6.55 14.96 -13.21
N GLY A 316 -7.77 14.45 -13.03
CA GLY A 316 -8.21 13.20 -13.67
C GLY A 316 -7.74 11.90 -13.02
N PHE A 317 -7.00 11.92 -11.92
CA PHE A 317 -6.64 10.68 -11.22
C PHE A 317 -7.89 9.96 -10.69
N ARG A 318 -7.90 8.62 -10.81
CA ARG A 318 -8.98 7.75 -10.29
C ARG A 318 -8.68 7.27 -8.87
N ARG A 319 -7.39 7.03 -8.60
CA ARG A 319 -6.84 6.59 -7.32
C ARG A 319 -5.63 7.47 -7.01
N VAL A 320 -5.56 7.94 -5.78
CA VAL A 320 -4.43 8.72 -5.26
C VAL A 320 -3.62 7.83 -4.30
N GLY A 321 -2.31 7.93 -4.38
CA GLY A 321 -1.35 7.14 -3.62
C GLY A 321 0.07 7.38 -4.15
N CYS A 322 0.88 6.33 -4.18
CA CYS A 322 2.27 6.43 -4.62
C CYS A 322 2.39 6.61 -6.15
N LEU A 323 3.24 7.53 -6.60
CA LEU A 323 3.54 7.81 -8.02
C LEU A 323 4.00 6.56 -8.76
N TYR A 324 4.95 5.81 -8.18
CA TYR A 324 5.59 4.66 -8.81
C TYR A 324 4.94 3.32 -8.42
N CYS A 325 3.61 3.32 -8.21
CA CYS A 325 2.90 2.12 -7.83
C CYS A 325 2.68 1.20 -9.05
N PRO A 326 3.08 -0.09 -9.00
CA PRO A 326 2.83 -1.02 -10.10
C PRO A 326 1.34 -1.34 -10.31
N PHE A 327 0.47 -0.91 -9.40
CA PHE A 327 -0.99 -1.02 -9.51
C PHE A 327 -1.66 0.24 -10.08
N ASN A 328 -0.90 1.27 -10.44
CA ASN A 328 -1.45 2.42 -11.13
C ASN A 328 -2.04 1.98 -12.48
N SER A 329 -3.25 2.46 -12.78
CA SER A 329 -3.84 2.23 -14.09
C SER A 329 -3.00 2.91 -15.15
N ASN A 330 -3.08 2.41 -16.38
CA ASN A 330 -2.39 3.05 -17.50
C ASN A 330 -2.87 4.50 -17.71
N TRP A 331 -4.15 4.79 -17.45
CA TRP A 331 -4.65 6.17 -17.38
C TRP A 331 -3.90 7.02 -16.35
N SER A 332 -3.63 6.46 -15.17
CA SER A 332 -2.87 7.19 -14.13
C SER A 332 -1.43 7.46 -14.57
N GLU A 333 -0.79 6.57 -15.35
CA GLU A 333 0.53 6.82 -15.93
C GLU A 333 0.50 7.97 -16.94
N VAL A 334 -0.52 8.00 -17.80
CA VAL A 334 -0.74 9.12 -18.74
C VAL A 334 -0.91 10.44 -17.99
N MET A 335 -1.72 10.47 -16.93
CA MET A 335 -1.91 11.66 -16.10
C MET A 335 -0.62 12.04 -15.34
N ILE A 336 0.19 11.08 -14.89
CA ILE A 336 1.52 11.35 -14.30
C ILE A 336 2.45 11.98 -15.33
N GLN A 337 2.51 11.45 -16.55
CA GLN A 337 3.32 12.00 -17.62
C GLN A 337 2.89 13.43 -17.99
N HIS A 338 1.59 13.71 -17.96
CA HIS A 338 1.04 15.03 -18.27
C HIS A 338 1.30 16.07 -17.17
N HIS A 339 0.92 15.75 -15.92
CA HIS A 339 0.94 16.71 -14.81
C HIS A 339 2.24 16.72 -14.01
N TYR A 340 3.05 15.66 -14.10
CA TYR A 340 4.31 15.49 -13.36
C TYR A 340 5.46 14.98 -14.26
N PRO A 341 5.77 15.68 -15.36
CA PRO A 341 6.72 15.21 -16.37
C PRO A 341 8.12 14.92 -15.80
N GLU A 342 8.61 15.73 -14.86
CA GLU A 342 9.91 15.52 -14.21
C GLU A 342 9.93 14.24 -13.36
N LYS A 343 8.88 13.98 -12.57
CA LYS A 343 8.78 12.76 -11.76
C LYS A 343 8.67 11.53 -12.65
N HIS A 344 7.91 11.64 -13.75
CA HIS A 344 7.84 10.59 -14.77
C HIS A 344 9.20 10.31 -15.41
N HIS A 345 9.93 11.36 -15.79
CA HIS A 345 11.27 11.25 -16.37
C HIS A 345 12.25 10.58 -15.39
N ASN A 346 12.32 11.06 -14.13
CA ASN A 346 13.21 10.48 -13.12
C ASN A 346 12.97 8.99 -12.90
N TRP A 347 11.69 8.58 -12.87
CA TRP A 347 11.35 7.17 -12.75
C TRP A 347 11.71 6.36 -13.99
N SER A 348 11.46 6.92 -15.19
CA SER A 348 11.75 6.26 -16.45
C SER A 348 13.25 6.05 -16.65
N SER A 349 14.06 7.07 -16.34
CA SER A 349 15.52 7.00 -16.37
C SER A 349 16.04 5.97 -15.36
N PHE A 350 15.52 5.98 -14.13
CA PHE A 350 15.86 4.97 -13.13
C PHE A 350 15.56 3.53 -13.60
N LEU A 351 14.39 3.31 -14.21
CA LEU A 351 14.02 2.01 -14.75
C LEU A 351 14.93 1.58 -15.92
N TYR A 352 15.35 2.53 -16.74
CA TYR A 352 16.24 2.28 -17.87
C TYR A 352 17.64 1.89 -17.38
N ASP A 353 18.22 2.65 -16.46
CA ASP A 353 19.51 2.35 -15.82
C ASP A 353 19.47 0.97 -15.14
N TYR A 354 18.38 0.69 -14.42
CA TYR A 354 18.16 -0.63 -13.80
C TYR A 354 18.11 -1.75 -14.84
N ALA A 355 17.40 -1.55 -15.96
CA ALA A 355 17.30 -2.55 -17.02
C ALA A 355 18.67 -2.82 -17.69
N GLN A 356 19.49 -1.79 -17.86
CA GLN A 356 20.85 -1.92 -18.37
C GLN A 356 21.76 -2.67 -17.40
N GLN A 357 21.79 -2.27 -16.12
CA GLN A 357 22.60 -2.93 -15.08
C GLN A 357 22.24 -4.41 -14.92
N THR A 358 20.97 -4.75 -15.10
CA THR A 358 20.48 -6.13 -14.98
C THR A 358 20.59 -6.94 -16.29
N ASN A 359 21.18 -6.37 -17.35
CA ASN A 359 21.28 -6.96 -18.69
C ASN A 359 19.92 -7.47 -19.21
N HIS A 360 18.86 -6.68 -19.03
CA HIS A 360 17.52 -7.08 -19.47
C HIS A 360 17.46 -7.10 -21.01
N PRO A 361 16.92 -8.18 -21.64
CA PRO A 361 16.97 -8.36 -23.10
C PRO A 361 16.24 -7.27 -23.89
N ASN A 362 15.27 -6.59 -23.28
CA ASN A 362 14.55 -5.47 -23.88
C ASN A 362 14.30 -4.38 -22.82
N PRO A 363 15.20 -3.38 -22.70
CA PRO A 363 15.07 -2.29 -21.74
C PRO A 363 13.83 -1.42 -21.99
N ASP A 364 13.50 -1.11 -23.24
CA ASP A 364 12.36 -0.24 -23.57
C ASP A 364 11.02 -0.86 -23.16
N HIS A 365 10.84 -2.15 -23.44
CA HIS A 365 9.66 -2.89 -22.98
C HIS A 365 9.61 -2.98 -21.44
N PHE A 366 10.77 -3.13 -20.79
CA PHE A 366 10.86 -3.18 -19.34
C PHE A 366 10.37 -1.88 -18.70
N VAL A 367 10.83 -0.72 -19.19
CA VAL A 367 10.44 0.61 -18.69
C VAL A 367 8.94 0.84 -18.88
N LYS A 368 8.38 0.48 -20.05
CA LYS A 368 6.96 0.71 -20.35
C LYS A 368 6.00 -0.12 -19.50
N ALA A 369 6.30 -1.40 -19.30
CA ALA A 369 5.38 -2.29 -18.58
C ALA A 369 6.05 -3.45 -17.83
N GLY A 370 7.20 -3.94 -18.30
CA GLY A 370 7.83 -5.15 -17.79
C GLY A 370 8.22 -5.07 -16.31
N TRP A 371 8.60 -3.88 -15.80
CA TRP A 371 8.95 -3.71 -14.39
C TRP A 371 7.81 -4.07 -13.43
N ARG A 372 6.55 -3.91 -13.86
CA ARG A 372 5.35 -4.16 -13.04
C ARG A 372 5.11 -5.65 -12.77
N THR A 373 5.73 -6.55 -13.54
CA THR A 373 5.50 -8.00 -13.48
C THR A 373 6.73 -8.80 -13.05
N ARG A 374 7.85 -8.17 -12.66
CA ARG A 374 9.03 -8.93 -12.22
C ARG A 374 8.74 -9.82 -11.01
N ALA A 375 9.23 -11.05 -11.05
CA ALA A 375 9.04 -12.06 -10.00
C ALA A 375 10.29 -12.33 -9.15
N GLY A 376 11.45 -11.72 -9.48
CA GLY A 376 12.72 -11.93 -8.80
C GLY A 376 13.81 -10.93 -9.21
N GLY A 377 14.97 -11.02 -8.57
CA GLY A 377 16.14 -10.15 -8.74
C GLY A 377 17.06 -10.58 -9.87
N ARG A 378 16.52 -10.87 -11.06
CA ARG A 378 17.37 -11.16 -12.24
C ARG A 378 18.31 -9.97 -12.48
N GLY A 379 19.61 -10.25 -12.60
CA GLY A 379 20.65 -9.24 -12.82
C GLY A 379 21.02 -8.39 -11.60
N LEU A 380 20.44 -8.67 -10.43
CA LEU A 380 20.91 -8.09 -9.16
C LEU A 380 22.01 -8.95 -8.55
N ASP A 381 22.74 -8.36 -7.59
CA ASP A 381 23.80 -8.96 -6.77
C ASP A 381 23.30 -10.14 -5.93
N ASN A 382 22.98 -11.26 -6.58
CA ASN A 382 22.45 -12.45 -5.93
C ASN A 382 23.50 -13.18 -5.07
N TYR A 383 24.80 -12.84 -5.23
CA TYR A 383 25.89 -13.36 -4.38
C TYR A 383 25.62 -13.08 -2.89
N LYS A 384 24.94 -11.98 -2.55
CA LYS A 384 24.53 -11.65 -1.19
C LYS A 384 23.58 -12.69 -0.57
N THR A 385 22.99 -13.57 -1.38
CA THR A 385 22.12 -14.66 -0.90
C THR A 385 22.72 -16.06 -1.01
N VAL A 386 23.90 -16.17 -1.65
CA VAL A 386 24.67 -17.41 -1.74
C VAL A 386 25.33 -17.64 -0.38
N LEU A 387 25.22 -18.87 0.10
CA LEU A 387 25.88 -19.31 1.32
C LEU A 387 26.66 -20.55 0.94
N GLU A 388 27.96 -20.42 0.79
CA GLU A 388 28.84 -21.55 0.54
C GLU A 388 28.97 -22.33 1.85
N SER A 389 28.74 -23.64 1.79
CA SER A 389 28.83 -24.50 2.96
C SER A 389 29.63 -25.74 2.66
N TYR A 390 30.63 -26.03 3.48
CA TYR A 390 31.44 -27.23 3.39
C TYR A 390 31.15 -28.14 4.60
N PRO A 391 30.84 -29.43 4.39
CA PRO A 391 30.75 -30.37 5.50
C PRO A 391 32.13 -30.51 6.14
N CYS A 392 32.19 -30.51 7.47
CA CYS A 392 33.43 -30.76 8.17
C CYS A 392 33.77 -32.26 8.04
N GLN A 393 34.97 -32.59 7.54
CA GLN A 393 35.41 -33.98 7.42
C GLN A 393 35.43 -34.74 8.77
N LEU A 394 35.44 -34.01 9.89
CA LEU A 394 35.54 -34.55 11.24
C LEU A 394 34.17 -34.73 11.95
N SER A 395 33.06 -34.25 11.38
CA SER A 395 31.74 -34.35 12.00
C SER A 395 30.62 -34.10 10.99
N GLU A 396 29.68 -35.06 10.86
CA GLU A 396 28.53 -34.96 9.94
C GLU A 396 27.56 -33.81 10.28
N ASP A 397 27.57 -33.34 11.53
CA ASP A 397 26.68 -32.29 12.05
C ASP A 397 27.36 -30.91 12.13
N ALA A 398 28.59 -30.77 11.62
CA ALA A 398 29.32 -29.50 11.60
C ALA A 398 29.49 -28.95 10.18
N PHE A 399 29.14 -27.67 10.00
CA PHE A 399 29.20 -26.97 8.72
C PHE A 399 29.99 -25.67 8.87
N SER A 400 30.89 -25.42 7.93
CA SER A 400 31.57 -24.13 7.79
C SER A 400 30.89 -23.32 6.70
N TYR A 401 30.62 -22.05 6.99
CA TYR A 401 29.95 -21.10 6.12
C TYR A 401 30.85 -19.89 5.85
N GLN A 402 30.97 -19.51 4.59
CA GLN A 402 31.68 -18.29 4.21
C GLN A 402 30.71 -17.12 4.11
N ILE A 403 30.99 -16.01 4.81
CA ILE A 403 30.22 -14.78 4.69
C ILE A 403 30.83 -13.94 3.57
N ILE A 404 30.12 -13.87 2.43
CA ILE A 404 30.63 -13.20 1.22
C ILE A 404 30.41 -11.67 1.32
N SER A 405 29.39 -11.24 2.06
CA SER A 405 29.01 -9.83 2.21
C SER A 405 28.56 -9.55 3.63
N GLY A 406 28.92 -8.38 4.17
CA GLY A 406 28.69 -8.03 5.57
C GLY A 406 29.75 -8.61 6.52
N GLU A 407 29.62 -8.28 7.80
CA GLU A 407 30.63 -8.58 8.82
C GLU A 407 30.24 -9.79 9.68
N SER A 408 31.14 -10.77 9.80
CA SER A 408 30.93 -11.97 10.64
C SER A 408 30.74 -11.65 12.11
N GLN A 409 31.24 -10.50 12.59
CA GLN A 409 31.00 -9.98 13.95
C GLN A 409 29.51 -9.85 14.29
N ASN A 410 28.65 -9.68 13.28
CA ASN A 410 27.21 -9.53 13.47
C ASN A 410 26.46 -10.89 13.54
N VAL A 411 27.13 -12.01 13.32
CA VAL A 411 26.53 -13.36 13.34
C VAL A 411 25.81 -13.61 14.67
N LYS A 412 26.43 -13.26 15.79
CA LYS A 412 25.80 -13.37 17.12
C LYS A 412 24.43 -12.70 17.17
N ILE A 413 24.28 -11.51 16.58
CA ILE A 413 23.02 -10.75 16.61
C ILE A 413 21.92 -11.51 15.87
N PHE A 414 22.23 -12.04 14.68
CA PHE A 414 21.26 -12.76 13.86
C PHE A 414 20.89 -14.13 14.43
N LEU A 415 21.73 -14.71 15.28
CA LEU A 415 21.47 -16.00 15.94
C LEU A 415 20.81 -15.88 17.33
N ARG A 416 20.76 -14.70 17.95
CA ARG A 416 20.06 -14.47 19.24
C ARG A 416 18.61 -14.98 19.32
N PRO A 417 17.79 -14.95 18.24
CA PRO A 417 16.42 -15.47 18.30
C PRO A 417 16.33 -16.98 18.62
N PHE A 418 17.40 -17.75 18.39
CA PHE A 418 17.40 -19.19 18.62
C PHE A 418 17.62 -19.58 20.07
N GLY A 419 18.26 -18.73 20.88
CA GLY A 419 18.61 -19.10 22.25
C GLY A 419 19.50 -18.10 22.96
N LYS A 420 19.72 -18.35 24.26
CA LYS A 420 20.73 -17.65 25.07
C LYS A 420 22.12 -18.03 24.58
N GLN A 421 23.02 -17.06 24.47
CA GLN A 421 24.38 -17.26 23.99
C GLN A 421 25.33 -17.30 25.18
N ILE A 422 26.03 -18.42 25.38
CA ILE A 422 27.05 -18.60 26.43
C ILE A 422 28.41 -18.64 25.77
N TYR A 423 29.25 -17.64 26.03
CA TYR A 423 30.57 -17.52 25.43
C TYR A 423 31.56 -18.50 26.05
N ILE A 424 32.31 -19.18 25.19
CA ILE A 424 33.50 -19.96 25.56
C ILE A 424 34.69 -19.00 25.62
N TYR A 425 34.86 -18.20 24.57
CA TYR A 425 35.84 -17.12 24.51
C TYR A 425 35.37 -16.03 23.54
N GLN A 426 35.89 -14.82 23.73
CA GLN A 426 35.74 -13.70 22.81
C GLN A 426 37.04 -12.90 22.82
N ASN A 427 37.67 -12.75 21.66
CA ASN A 427 38.88 -11.96 21.50
C ASN A 427 38.76 -11.05 20.25
N LYS A 428 39.84 -10.35 19.87
CA LYS A 428 39.82 -9.40 18.75
C LYS A 428 39.73 -10.06 17.37
N HIS A 429 39.93 -11.38 17.27
CA HIS A 429 40.04 -12.10 16.01
C HIS A 429 38.96 -13.16 15.81
N SER A 430 38.43 -13.73 16.90
CA SER A 430 37.41 -14.76 16.87
C SER A 430 36.55 -14.78 18.14
N GLU A 431 35.36 -15.37 18.01
CA GLU A 431 34.48 -15.66 19.13
C GLU A 431 33.90 -17.07 19.01
N ALA A 432 33.69 -17.73 20.15
CA ALA A 432 32.99 -19.00 20.20
C ALA A 432 31.94 -19.00 21.31
N PHE A 433 30.74 -19.48 21.00
CA PHE A 433 29.63 -19.52 21.96
C PHE A 433 28.65 -20.68 21.68
N PHE A 434 28.01 -21.15 22.74
CA PHE A 434 26.89 -22.09 22.66
C PHE A 434 25.56 -21.36 22.58
N ILE A 435 24.62 -21.90 21.80
CA ILE A 435 23.23 -21.46 21.76
C ILE A 435 22.40 -22.42 22.62
N HIS A 436 21.83 -21.93 23.71
CA HIS A 436 20.94 -22.67 24.60
C HIS A 436 19.49 -22.30 24.36
N ASP A 437 18.62 -23.29 24.23
CA ASP A 437 17.18 -23.07 24.10
C ASP A 437 16.63 -22.27 25.31
N TYR A 438 15.81 -21.25 25.05
CA TYR A 438 15.29 -20.37 26.10
C TYR A 438 14.43 -21.10 27.14
N SER A 439 13.76 -22.19 26.76
CA SER A 439 12.79 -22.90 27.61
C SER A 439 13.39 -24.10 28.32
N THR A 440 14.21 -24.88 27.63
CA THR A 440 14.77 -26.15 28.13
C THR A 440 16.20 -26.02 28.61
N ASN A 441 16.89 -24.92 28.29
CA ASN A 441 18.31 -24.69 28.54
C ASN A 441 19.25 -25.74 27.89
N LYS A 442 18.74 -26.60 27.01
CA LYS A 442 19.52 -27.57 26.24
C LYS A 442 20.35 -26.89 25.17
N ILE A 443 21.52 -27.44 24.87
CA ILE A 443 22.42 -26.93 23.83
C ILE A 443 21.83 -27.26 22.46
N LEU A 444 21.65 -26.24 21.63
CA LEU A 444 21.14 -26.36 20.25
C LEU A 444 22.27 -26.38 19.22
N ALA A 445 23.28 -25.55 19.40
CA ALA A 445 24.42 -25.46 18.51
C ALA A 445 25.65 -24.86 19.20
N SER A 446 26.84 -25.25 18.73
CA SER A 446 28.10 -24.54 18.98
C SER A 446 28.41 -23.68 17.76
N VAL A 447 28.80 -22.42 17.98
CA VAL A 447 29.13 -21.46 16.92
C VAL A 447 30.53 -20.92 17.17
N GLU A 448 31.39 -21.03 16.17
CA GLU A 448 32.72 -20.44 16.12
C GLU A 448 32.75 -19.45 14.95
N VAL A 449 33.16 -18.22 15.22
CA VAL A 449 33.23 -17.14 14.23
C VAL A 449 34.67 -16.68 14.09
N ASP A 450 35.17 -16.66 12.87
CA ASP A 450 36.46 -16.06 12.52
C ASP A 450 36.22 -14.69 11.86
N TYR A 451 36.83 -13.64 12.41
CA TYR A 451 36.70 -12.29 11.89
C TYR A 451 37.66 -11.99 10.75
N ALA A 452 38.83 -12.63 10.70
CA ALA A 452 39.82 -12.42 9.66
C ALA A 452 39.38 -13.10 8.35
N ASP A 453 38.89 -14.33 8.45
CA ASP A 453 38.42 -15.11 7.31
C ASP A 453 36.95 -14.84 6.97
N ASN A 454 36.25 -14.00 7.74
CA ASN A 454 34.81 -13.75 7.62
C ASN A 454 33.99 -15.05 7.52
N SER A 455 34.35 -16.04 8.32
CA SER A 455 33.80 -17.40 8.24
C SER A 455 33.13 -17.80 9.55
N VAL A 456 32.17 -18.72 9.47
CA VAL A 456 31.41 -19.20 10.61
C VAL A 456 31.32 -20.70 10.57
N ARG A 457 31.78 -21.38 11.61
CA ARG A 457 31.60 -22.81 11.80
C ARG A 457 30.49 -23.06 12.82
N ILE A 458 29.54 -23.90 12.46
CA ILE A 458 28.39 -24.24 13.31
C ILE A 458 28.27 -25.76 13.43
N ALA A 459 28.35 -26.26 14.66
CA ALA A 459 28.03 -27.65 14.99
C ALA A 459 26.61 -27.74 15.56
N TYR A 460 25.73 -28.52 14.92
CA TYR A 460 24.32 -28.64 15.30
C TYR A 460 24.13 -29.77 16.33
N LEU A 461 23.98 -29.39 17.59
CA LEU A 461 23.94 -30.32 18.74
C LEU A 461 22.51 -30.64 19.22
N ALA A 462 21.49 -30.03 18.62
CA ALA A 462 20.10 -30.25 18.99
C ALA A 462 19.67 -31.73 18.87
N GLU A 463 19.02 -32.27 19.90
CA GLU A 463 18.55 -33.67 19.94
C GLU A 463 17.49 -34.00 18.89
N SER A 464 16.70 -33.00 18.45
CA SER A 464 15.65 -33.17 17.44
C SER A 464 15.61 -32.00 16.45
N ASN A 465 15.05 -32.24 15.26
CA ASN A 465 14.82 -31.20 14.25
C ASN A 465 16.08 -30.44 13.76
N LYS A 466 17.28 -31.06 13.80
CA LYS A 466 18.55 -30.48 13.33
C LYS A 466 18.44 -29.86 11.94
N TRP A 467 17.76 -30.53 11.01
CA TRP A 467 17.52 -30.02 9.65
C TRP A 467 16.78 -28.67 9.63
N LEU A 468 15.71 -28.54 10.42
CA LEU A 468 14.91 -27.31 10.47
C LEU A 468 15.69 -26.18 11.15
N LEU A 469 16.42 -26.49 12.23
CA LEU A 469 17.30 -25.54 12.90
C LEU A 469 18.35 -25.01 11.92
N ARG A 470 19.04 -25.92 11.21
CA ARG A 470 20.00 -25.58 10.15
C ARG A 470 19.38 -24.68 9.09
N LYS A 471 18.21 -25.03 8.52
CA LYS A 471 17.56 -24.18 7.50
C LYS A 471 17.19 -22.79 8.00
N ARG A 472 16.82 -22.66 9.28
CA ARG A 472 16.53 -21.36 9.88
C ARG A 472 17.79 -20.55 10.14
N ILE A 473 18.88 -21.17 10.59
CA ILE A 473 20.20 -20.53 10.76
C ILE A 473 20.75 -20.08 9.41
N GLU A 474 20.77 -20.95 8.39
CA GLU A 474 21.17 -20.60 7.02
C GLU A 474 20.36 -19.40 6.49
N LYS A 475 19.06 -19.34 6.78
CA LYS A 475 18.22 -18.18 6.43
C LYS A 475 18.65 -16.90 7.14
N GLN A 476 19.07 -16.98 8.41
CA GLN A 476 19.58 -15.81 9.14
C GLN A 476 20.95 -15.36 8.63
N LEU A 477 21.85 -16.27 8.28
CA LEU A 477 23.14 -15.93 7.66
C LEU A 477 22.95 -15.26 6.30
N LYS A 478 22.07 -15.79 5.44
CA LYS A 478 21.72 -15.14 4.16
C LYS A 478 21.08 -13.75 4.36
N LYS A 479 20.34 -13.57 5.45
CA LYS A 479 19.76 -12.28 5.81
C LYS A 479 20.83 -11.30 6.30
N LEU A 480 21.83 -11.75 7.05
CA LEU A 480 22.99 -10.94 7.44
C LEU A 480 23.67 -10.34 6.20
N GLN A 481 23.97 -11.17 5.20
CA GLN A 481 24.64 -10.75 3.96
C GLN A 481 23.84 -9.79 3.07
N SER A 482 22.50 -9.78 3.20
CA SER A 482 21.60 -8.99 2.35
C SER A 482 20.80 -7.94 3.13
N CYS A 483 21.13 -7.69 4.40
CA CYS A 483 20.35 -6.79 5.24
C CYS A 483 20.57 -5.33 4.80
N ILE A 484 19.47 -4.63 4.50
CA ILE A 484 19.49 -3.17 4.24
C ILE A 484 18.91 -2.34 5.40
N GLY A 485 18.72 -2.95 6.57
CA GLY A 485 18.11 -2.25 7.70
C GLY A 485 16.61 -1.92 7.53
N CYS A 486 15.84 -2.64 6.72
CA CYS A 486 14.43 -2.27 6.45
C CYS A 486 13.43 -2.41 7.62
N GLY A 487 13.84 -2.97 8.76
CA GLY A 487 12.99 -3.10 9.96
C GLY A 487 11.82 -4.09 9.86
N ALA A 488 11.70 -4.86 8.78
CA ALA A 488 10.57 -5.79 8.59
C ALA A 488 10.50 -6.88 9.68
N CYS A 489 11.66 -7.35 10.12
CA CYS A 489 11.75 -8.34 11.19
C CYS A 489 11.52 -7.73 12.59
N SER A 490 11.89 -6.47 12.80
CA SER A 490 11.66 -5.71 14.04
C SER A 490 10.16 -5.50 14.28
N ALA A 491 9.39 -5.15 13.24
CA ALA A 491 7.94 -4.98 13.31
C ALA A 491 7.16 -6.25 13.70
N LYS A 492 7.80 -7.44 13.65
CA LYS A 492 7.21 -8.72 14.06
C LYS A 492 7.61 -9.15 15.46
N CYS A 493 8.52 -8.43 16.12
CA CYS A 493 8.98 -8.74 17.46
C CYS A 493 7.91 -8.31 18.49
N PRO A 494 7.34 -9.24 19.28
CA PRO A 494 6.30 -8.89 20.25
C PRO A 494 6.84 -8.21 21.52
N THR A 495 8.13 -8.38 21.81
CA THR A 495 8.80 -7.87 23.02
C THR A 495 9.71 -6.67 22.74
N GLU A 496 9.73 -6.18 21.49
CA GLU A 496 10.60 -5.06 21.08
C GLU A 496 12.10 -5.29 21.34
N ALA A 497 12.49 -6.57 21.47
CA ALA A 497 13.88 -6.99 21.60
C ALA A 497 14.67 -6.70 20.32
N ASN A 498 14.04 -6.86 19.16
CA ASN A 498 14.65 -6.54 17.87
C ASN A 498 14.40 -5.07 17.54
N ARG A 499 15.47 -4.28 17.59
CA ARG A 499 15.45 -2.84 17.36
C ARG A 499 16.28 -2.51 16.13
N LEU A 500 15.90 -1.41 15.49
CA LEU A 500 16.63 -0.84 14.38
C LEU A 500 17.11 0.54 14.83
N GLY A 501 18.34 0.60 15.34
CA GLY A 501 19.10 1.84 15.53
C GLY A 501 19.98 2.10 14.31
N ASP A 502 21.17 2.67 14.52
CA ASP A 502 22.20 2.80 13.46
C ASP A 502 22.70 1.42 13.00
N LEU A 503 22.67 0.42 13.90
CA LEU A 503 22.94 -0.98 13.63
C LEU A 503 21.71 -1.84 13.98
N PHE A 504 21.61 -3.00 13.30
CA PHE A 504 20.61 -4.02 13.61
C PHE A 504 20.95 -4.68 14.93
N GLU A 505 20.07 -4.63 15.93
CA GLU A 505 20.34 -5.19 17.25
C GLU A 505 19.16 -6.02 17.78
N ILE A 506 19.49 -7.06 18.55
CA ILE A 506 18.50 -7.90 19.23
C ILE A 506 18.89 -7.98 20.70
N ASP A 507 18.16 -7.33 21.60
CA ASP A 507 18.39 -7.42 23.04
C ASP A 507 18.10 -8.85 23.54
N GLY A 508 19.13 -9.52 24.07
CA GLY A 508 19.04 -10.88 24.57
C GLY A 508 18.20 -11.02 25.85
N ASN A 509 18.07 -9.95 26.64
CA ASN A 509 17.28 -9.95 27.88
C ASN A 509 15.78 -9.84 27.59
N LEU A 510 15.43 -9.15 26.50
CA LEU A 510 14.03 -9.00 26.06
C LEU A 510 13.58 -10.09 25.08
N CYS A 511 14.52 -10.80 24.45
CA CYS A 511 14.18 -11.82 23.47
C CYS A 511 13.64 -13.08 24.16
N VAL A 512 12.43 -13.49 23.76
CA VAL A 512 11.76 -14.69 24.30
C VAL A 512 11.85 -15.91 23.38
N GLY A 513 12.72 -15.87 22.36
CA GLY A 513 12.91 -17.00 21.45
C GLY A 513 11.68 -17.40 20.61
N CYS A 514 10.68 -16.52 20.41
CA CYS A 514 9.44 -16.90 19.70
C CYS A 514 9.60 -17.15 18.19
N LEU A 515 10.79 -16.88 17.62
CA LEU A 515 11.16 -17.06 16.21
C LEU A 515 10.28 -16.36 15.16
N LYS A 516 9.34 -15.48 15.55
CA LYS A 516 8.48 -14.74 14.62
C LYS A 516 9.26 -13.89 13.62
N CYS A 517 10.38 -13.29 14.04
CA CYS A 517 11.28 -12.52 13.19
C CYS A 517 12.09 -13.39 12.20
N VAL A 518 12.30 -14.67 12.54
CA VAL A 518 13.01 -15.66 11.71
C VAL A 518 12.06 -16.31 10.70
N SER A 519 10.84 -16.63 11.12
CA SER A 519 9.81 -17.23 10.25
C SER A 519 9.24 -16.22 9.25
N HIS A 520 9.26 -14.93 9.57
CA HIS A 520 8.83 -13.87 8.65
C HIS A 520 9.57 -13.90 7.31
N VAL A 521 8.87 -13.50 6.24
CA VAL A 521 9.43 -13.37 4.89
C VAL A 521 10.24 -12.08 4.81
N CYS A 522 11.55 -12.19 4.63
CA CYS A 522 12.43 -11.03 4.46
C CYS A 522 12.25 -10.46 3.03
N PRO A 523 11.86 -9.19 2.85
CA PRO A 523 11.63 -8.61 1.53
C PRO A 523 12.84 -8.64 0.62
N VAL A 524 14.05 -8.39 1.16
CA VAL A 524 15.29 -8.40 0.38
C VAL A 524 15.61 -9.81 -0.10
N PHE A 525 15.68 -10.75 0.85
CA PHE A 525 16.00 -12.14 0.54
C PHE A 525 15.00 -12.77 -0.43
N ASP A 526 13.69 -12.56 -0.26
CA ASP A 526 12.68 -13.12 -1.16
C ASP A 526 12.72 -12.48 -2.55
N SER A 527 13.10 -11.20 -2.65
CA SER A 527 13.30 -10.53 -3.93
C SER A 527 14.54 -11.03 -4.67
N LEU A 528 15.65 -11.23 -3.96
CA LEU A 528 16.93 -11.70 -4.52
C LEU A 528 16.92 -13.22 -4.79
N LYS A 529 16.05 -13.98 -4.12
CA LYS A 529 15.93 -15.41 -4.40
C LYS A 529 15.48 -15.59 -5.85
N LEU A 530 16.35 -16.23 -6.64
CA LEU A 530 16.02 -16.66 -7.99
C LEU A 530 14.80 -17.59 -7.94
N ARG A 531 13.62 -17.07 -8.26
CA ARG A 531 12.55 -17.92 -8.77
C ARG A 531 12.86 -18.14 -10.24
N MET A 532 13.77 -19.07 -10.54
CA MET A 532 13.77 -19.70 -11.86
C MET A 532 12.47 -20.51 -11.95
N GLY A 533 11.43 -19.85 -12.44
CA GLY A 533 10.15 -20.42 -12.77
C GLY A 533 9.66 -19.72 -14.03
N ASN A 534 9.99 -20.32 -15.17
CA ASN A 534 9.34 -20.18 -16.47
C ASN A 534 8.33 -19.03 -16.58
N ILE A 535 8.80 -17.84 -16.94
CA ILE A 535 8.05 -17.01 -17.89
C ILE A 535 8.81 -17.16 -19.20
N ILE A 536 8.66 -18.35 -19.78
CA ILE A 536 8.84 -18.53 -21.22
C ILE A 536 7.64 -17.81 -21.82
N ASP A 537 7.94 -16.82 -22.65
CA ASP A 537 7.14 -16.23 -23.72
C ASP A 537 5.61 -16.35 -23.63
N GLY A 538 4.99 -15.17 -23.53
CA GLY A 538 3.67 -14.83 -24.06
C GLY A 538 2.68 -15.97 -24.28
N LYS A 539 1.80 -16.19 -23.29
CA LYS A 539 0.39 -16.41 -23.59
C LYS A 539 -0.47 -15.54 -22.67
N ILE A 540 -1.22 -14.68 -23.34
CA ILE A 540 -2.32 -13.84 -22.85
C ILE A 540 -3.44 -14.73 -22.34
#